data_AF-A0A9E2SDH3-F1
#
_entry.id   AF-A0A9E2SDH3-F1
#
_cell.length_a   1.000
_cell.length_b   1.000
_cell.length_c   1.000
_cell.angle_alpha   90.00
_cell.angle_beta   90.00
_cell.angle_gamma   90.00
#
_symmetry.space_group_name_H-M   'P 1'
#
loop_
_entity.id
_entity.type
_entity.pdbx_description
1 polymer ?
#
loop_
_entity_poly.entity_id
_entity_poly.type
_entity_poly.pdbx_seq_one_letter_code
_entity_poly.pdbx_strand_id
1 'polypeptide(L)'
;MGPLKIILFATSCLFLFLSANAQNKQTAPPAQSAVVVPKTIPQIKEGIEKSYNPILYTRDILKKKYKIDTVVVMNTLHFQGVADSIAYHGKPGKVYGPFLTRKLDKYLVEVLAQEPSTFNRISQVFIDTSILTYRVADSLSKSILNRINNGEATFEDMAGMYSMGGEIATKGDLGWIAKGHILPEIEQQILAHRKGDVFIVWSRTGVHIIKKADNMKQDIGYALLLRIFL
;
A
#
# COMPACT_ATOMS: atom_id res chain seq x y z
N MET A 1 -91.18 44.17 8.24
CA MET A 1 -89.96 43.52 7.72
C MET A 1 -88.86 43.66 8.76
N GLY A 2 -88.44 42.73 9.60
CA GLY A 2 -88.73 41.34 9.99
C GLY A 2 -87.81 41.12 11.22
N PRO A 3 -88.22 40.40 12.28
CA PRO A 3 -88.16 40.98 13.62
C PRO A 3 -87.10 40.42 14.59
N LEU A 4 -86.87 41.23 15.63
CA LEU A 4 -86.48 40.95 17.03
C LEU A 4 -86.63 39.50 17.56
N LYS A 5 -85.68 39.07 18.42
CA LYS A 5 -85.83 38.60 19.83
C LYS A 5 -84.55 37.86 20.28
N ILE A 6 -83.81 38.29 21.31
CA ILE A 6 -84.03 38.16 22.78
C ILE A 6 -84.07 36.70 23.27
N ILE A 7 -83.31 36.43 24.36
CA ILE A 7 -83.40 35.42 25.46
C ILE A 7 -81.95 34.93 25.74
N LEU A 8 -81.20 35.30 26.79
CA LEU A 8 -81.35 35.29 28.27
C LEU A 8 -81.31 33.89 28.93
N PHE A 9 -80.57 33.83 30.06
CA PHE A 9 -80.47 32.77 31.10
C PHE A 9 -79.61 31.53 30.74
N ALA A 10 -78.89 30.86 31.66
CA ALA A 10 -78.75 30.96 33.11
C ALA A 10 -77.54 30.09 33.56
N THR A 11 -76.93 30.47 34.68
CA THR A 11 -76.42 29.62 35.78
C THR A 11 -76.24 28.11 35.55
N SER A 12 -75.08 27.57 35.91
CA SER A 12 -74.92 26.86 37.20
C SER A 12 -73.55 26.18 37.31
N CYS A 13 -72.85 26.42 38.42
CA CYS A 13 -71.86 25.49 38.96
C CYS A 13 -72.52 24.12 39.16
N LEU A 14 -71.82 23.03 38.82
CA LEU A 14 -72.03 21.74 39.48
C LEU A 14 -70.77 20.87 39.42
N PHE A 15 -70.19 20.72 40.61
CA PHE A 15 -69.58 19.53 41.22
C PHE A 15 -68.94 18.44 40.34
N LEU A 16 -67.65 18.21 40.64
CA LEU A 16 -67.03 16.92 40.99
C LEU A 16 -67.61 15.66 40.35
N PHE A 17 -66.81 14.99 39.50
CA PHE A 17 -66.52 13.57 39.69
C PHE A 17 -65.07 13.27 39.27
N LEU A 18 -64.28 12.89 40.26
CA LEU A 18 -62.92 12.36 40.13
C LEU A 18 -63.05 10.89 39.69
N SER A 19 -62.98 10.62 38.38
CA SER A 19 -62.88 9.25 37.89
C SER A 19 -61.42 8.88 37.69
N ALA A 20 -60.91 8.04 38.59
CA ALA A 20 -59.62 7.39 38.49
C ALA A 20 -59.59 6.50 37.24
N ASN A 21 -58.99 6.99 36.15
CA ASN A 21 -58.67 6.17 35.00
C ASN A 21 -57.34 5.48 35.27
N ALA A 22 -57.41 4.18 35.56
CA ALA A 22 -56.26 3.29 35.63
C ALA A 22 -55.47 3.41 34.31
N GLN A 23 -54.24 3.93 34.41
CA GLN A 23 -53.31 3.95 33.30
C GLN A 23 -53.01 2.51 32.88
N ASN A 24 -53.59 2.12 31.74
CA ASN A 24 -53.22 0.91 31.03
C ASN A 24 -51.75 1.08 30.58
N LYS A 25 -50.80 0.54 31.37
CA LYS A 25 -49.40 0.41 30.97
C LYS A 25 -49.34 -0.56 29.80
N GLN A 26 -49.45 -0.03 28.59
CA GLN A 26 -49.00 -0.72 27.39
C GLN A 26 -47.49 -0.93 27.55
N THR A 27 -47.09 -2.09 28.05
CA THR A 27 -45.68 -2.49 28.08
C THR A 27 -45.19 -2.50 26.64
N ALA A 28 -44.23 -1.62 26.33
CA ALA A 28 -43.49 -1.71 25.08
C ALA A 28 -42.98 -3.15 24.92
N PRO A 29 -43.11 -3.76 23.72
CA PRO A 29 -42.55 -5.09 23.52
C PRO A 29 -41.07 -5.06 23.87
N PRO A 30 -40.54 -6.11 24.52
CA PRO A 30 -39.13 -6.16 24.85
C PRO A 30 -38.33 -5.92 23.57
N ALA A 31 -37.39 -4.98 23.61
CA ALA A 31 -36.46 -4.76 22.52
C ALA A 31 -35.81 -6.11 22.22
N GLN A 32 -36.22 -6.74 21.12
CA GLN A 32 -35.57 -7.94 20.64
C GLN A 32 -34.12 -7.54 20.39
N SER A 33 -33.23 -8.03 21.24
CA SER A 33 -31.80 -7.96 21.03
C SER A 33 -31.54 -8.49 19.63
N ALA A 34 -31.33 -7.59 18.68
CA ALA A 34 -31.08 -7.98 17.30
C ALA A 34 -29.90 -8.95 17.33
N VAL A 35 -30.14 -10.21 16.97
CA VAL A 35 -29.08 -11.21 16.86
C VAL A 35 -28.12 -10.65 15.81
N VAL A 36 -26.95 -10.20 16.26
CA VAL A 36 -25.91 -9.69 15.36
C VAL A 36 -25.38 -10.88 14.59
N VAL A 37 -25.99 -11.14 13.43
CA VAL A 37 -25.51 -12.18 12.52
C VAL A 37 -24.09 -11.79 12.10
N PRO A 38 -23.07 -12.64 12.34
CA PRO A 38 -21.70 -12.33 11.94
C PRO A 38 -21.64 -12.10 10.43
N LYS A 39 -21.15 -10.92 10.02
CA LYS A 39 -20.98 -10.59 8.59
C LYS A 39 -20.00 -11.58 7.94
N THR A 40 -20.33 -12.06 6.74
CA THR A 40 -19.41 -12.88 5.94
C THR A 40 -18.26 -12.04 5.38
N ILE A 41 -17.15 -12.66 4.98
CA ILE A 41 -16.01 -11.91 4.41
C ILE A 41 -16.41 -11.08 3.18
N PRO A 42 -17.19 -11.59 2.20
CA PRO A 42 -17.68 -10.76 1.10
C PRO A 42 -18.47 -9.52 1.56
N GLN A 43 -19.36 -9.67 2.55
CA GLN A 43 -20.14 -8.55 3.10
C GLN A 43 -19.25 -7.54 3.84
N ILE A 44 -18.21 -8.00 4.53
CA ILE A 44 -17.22 -7.12 5.17
C ILE A 44 -16.49 -6.31 4.10
N LYS A 45 -15.98 -6.96 3.06
CA LYS A 45 -15.27 -6.29 1.96
C LYS A 45 -16.16 -5.25 1.28
N GLU A 46 -17.36 -5.64 0.87
CA GLU A 46 -18.30 -4.73 0.22
C GLU A 46 -18.66 -3.54 1.11
N GLY A 47 -18.86 -3.77 2.40
CA GLY A 47 -19.16 -2.69 3.35
C GLY A 47 -18.02 -1.69 3.52
N ILE A 48 -16.77 -2.16 3.50
CA ILE A 48 -15.58 -1.30 3.54
C ILE A 48 -15.47 -0.52 2.22
N GLU A 49 -15.50 -1.21 1.08
CA GLU A 49 -15.34 -0.61 -0.27
C GLU A 49 -16.41 0.45 -0.60
N LYS A 50 -17.63 0.29 -0.07
CA LYS A 50 -18.73 1.26 -0.26
C LYS A 50 -18.76 2.36 0.80
N SER A 51 -17.96 2.25 1.86
CA SER A 51 -17.99 3.24 2.93
C SER A 51 -17.28 4.53 2.52
N TYR A 52 -17.84 5.67 2.93
CA TYR A 52 -17.19 6.96 2.72
C TYR A 52 -15.91 7.10 3.54
N ASN A 53 -15.88 6.51 4.75
CA ASN A 53 -14.71 6.50 5.62
C ASN A 53 -14.43 5.06 6.09
N PRO A 54 -13.55 4.31 5.38
CA PRO A 54 -13.29 2.91 5.68
C PRO A 54 -12.64 2.67 7.04
N ILE A 55 -11.88 3.65 7.55
CA ILE A 55 -11.25 3.58 8.87
C ILE A 55 -12.32 3.64 9.96
N LEU A 56 -13.23 4.62 9.90
CA LEU A 56 -14.34 4.75 10.85
C LEU A 56 -15.32 3.59 10.73
N TYR A 57 -15.63 3.15 9.50
CA TYR A 57 -16.45 1.96 9.29
C TYR A 57 -15.84 0.72 9.96
N THR A 58 -14.53 0.53 9.81
CA THR A 58 -13.82 -0.60 10.45
C THR A 58 -13.85 -0.51 11.98
N ARG A 59 -13.66 0.69 12.54
CA ARG A 59 -13.64 0.91 14.00
C ARG A 59 -15.03 0.79 14.62
N ASP A 60 -16.01 1.49 14.07
CA ASP A 60 -17.29 1.77 14.75
C ASP A 60 -18.37 0.76 14.35
N ILE A 61 -18.38 0.32 13.08
CA ILE A 61 -19.37 -0.61 12.54
C ILE A 61 -18.89 -2.04 12.63
N LEU A 62 -17.68 -2.34 12.13
CA LEU A 62 -17.12 -3.69 12.17
C LEU A 62 -16.54 -4.05 13.54
N LYS A 63 -16.15 -3.05 14.34
CA LYS A 63 -15.49 -3.23 15.65
C LYS A 63 -14.27 -4.16 15.57
N LYS A 64 -13.53 -4.09 14.45
CA LYS A 64 -12.33 -4.90 14.21
C LYS A 64 -11.06 -4.12 14.52
N LYS A 65 -10.02 -4.83 14.93
CA LYS A 65 -8.67 -4.26 15.05
C LYS A 65 -8.14 -3.95 13.65
N TYR A 66 -7.45 -2.83 13.50
CA TYR A 66 -6.83 -2.45 12.24
C TYR A 66 -5.49 -1.75 12.44
N LYS A 67 -4.72 -1.64 11.36
CA LYS A 67 -3.49 -0.85 11.25
C LYS A 67 -3.49 -0.10 9.93
N ILE A 68 -2.86 1.07 9.92
CA ILE A 68 -2.60 1.83 8.70
C ILE A 68 -1.10 1.75 8.44
N ASP A 69 -0.72 1.08 7.37
CA ASP A 69 0.67 0.84 6.99
C ASP A 69 1.02 1.75 5.81
N THR A 70 2.17 2.43 5.87
CA THR A 70 2.77 3.04 4.66
C THR A 70 3.75 2.03 4.08
N VAL A 71 3.50 1.57 2.86
CA VAL A 71 4.35 0.61 2.16
C VAL A 71 5.13 1.31 1.07
N VAL A 72 6.44 1.11 1.06
CA VAL A 72 7.35 1.62 0.02
C VAL A 72 7.59 0.52 -1.00
N VAL A 73 7.31 0.80 -2.28
CA VAL A 73 7.60 -0.09 -3.40
C VAL A 73 9.05 0.14 -3.84
N MET A 74 9.95 -0.73 -3.40
CA MET A 74 11.37 -0.59 -3.69
C MET A 74 11.75 -1.09 -5.09
N ASN A 75 11.05 -2.12 -5.58
CA ASN A 75 11.33 -2.77 -6.85
C ASN A 75 10.01 -3.18 -7.53
N THR A 76 9.95 -3.12 -8.86
CA THR A 76 8.73 -3.47 -9.62
C THR A 76 8.68 -4.90 -10.11
N LEU A 77 9.75 -5.69 -9.92
CA LEU A 77 9.85 -7.09 -10.32
C LEU A 77 9.83 -8.03 -9.11
N HIS A 78 10.44 -7.64 -8.00
CA HIS A 78 10.61 -8.48 -6.82
C HIS A 78 9.96 -7.85 -5.58
N PHE A 79 8.79 -8.35 -5.22
CA PHE A 79 8.06 -7.95 -4.01
C PHE A 79 8.46 -8.82 -2.81
N GLN A 80 8.70 -8.21 -1.64
CA GLN A 80 9.08 -8.96 -0.43
C GLN A 80 7.88 -9.63 0.26
N GLY A 81 6.66 -9.27 -0.15
CA GLY A 81 5.46 -9.89 0.36
C GLY A 81 4.18 -9.36 -0.28
N VAL A 82 3.06 -9.86 0.25
CA VAL A 82 1.71 -9.51 -0.21
C VAL A 82 1.43 -8.00 -0.10
N ALA A 83 1.95 -7.34 0.94
CA ALA A 83 1.74 -5.90 1.13
C ALA A 83 2.39 -5.09 0.00
N ASP A 84 3.63 -5.38 -0.37
CA ASP A 84 4.34 -4.71 -1.47
C ASP A 84 3.64 -4.96 -2.82
N SER A 85 3.22 -6.21 -3.06
CA SER A 85 2.51 -6.58 -4.28
C SER A 85 1.16 -5.83 -4.39
N ILE A 86 0.42 -5.71 -3.29
CA ILE A 86 -0.83 -4.93 -3.24
C ILE A 86 -0.55 -3.43 -3.34
N ALA A 87 0.52 -2.94 -2.72
CA ALA A 87 0.90 -1.54 -2.81
C ALA A 87 1.13 -1.13 -4.27
N TYR A 88 1.76 -1.99 -5.07
CA TYR A 88 2.05 -1.72 -6.48
C TYR A 88 0.90 -2.05 -7.45
N HIS A 89 0.27 -3.23 -7.33
CA HIS A 89 -0.76 -3.69 -8.28
C HIS A 89 -2.20 -3.41 -7.83
N GLY A 90 -2.39 -3.05 -6.57
CA GLY A 90 -3.70 -2.80 -6.00
C GLY A 90 -4.36 -1.56 -6.56
N LYS A 91 -5.67 -1.45 -6.38
CA LYS A 91 -6.48 -0.30 -6.79
C LYS A 91 -6.97 0.43 -5.53
N PRO A 92 -6.83 1.77 -5.46
CA PRO A 92 -7.40 2.55 -4.37
C PRO A 92 -8.89 2.26 -4.16
N GLY A 93 -9.32 2.15 -2.90
CA GLY A 93 -10.67 1.79 -2.47
C GLY A 93 -11.02 0.29 -2.61
N LYS A 94 -10.12 -0.56 -3.13
CA LYS A 94 -10.38 -2.00 -3.25
C LYS A 94 -9.84 -2.77 -2.04
N VAL A 95 -10.62 -3.76 -1.57
CA VAL A 95 -10.24 -4.65 -0.47
C VAL A 95 -9.80 -6.02 -1.01
N TYR A 96 -8.62 -6.45 -0.58
CA TYR A 96 -7.95 -7.69 -0.94
C TYR A 96 -7.89 -8.67 0.25
N GLY A 97 -7.71 -9.96 -0.04
CA GLY A 97 -7.68 -11.04 0.94
C GLY A 97 -9.00 -11.84 1.02
N PRO A 98 -9.13 -12.71 2.03
CA PRO A 98 -8.33 -12.75 3.26
C PRO A 98 -6.93 -13.34 3.06
N PHE A 99 -5.94 -12.75 3.71
CA PHE A 99 -4.57 -13.26 3.80
C PHE A 99 -4.32 -13.85 5.18
N LEU A 100 -3.26 -14.65 5.31
CA LEU A 100 -2.85 -15.26 6.57
C LEU A 100 -1.62 -14.58 7.14
N THR A 101 -1.62 -14.34 8.45
CA THR A 101 -0.39 -14.00 9.17
C THR A 101 0.46 -15.26 9.38
N ARG A 102 1.69 -15.09 9.90
CA ARG A 102 2.52 -16.23 10.33
C ARG A 102 1.86 -17.08 11.42
N LYS A 103 0.94 -16.50 12.21
CA LYS A 103 0.17 -17.19 13.24
C LYS A 103 -1.15 -17.77 12.71
N LEU A 104 -1.36 -17.73 11.39
CA LEU A 104 -2.58 -18.18 10.69
C LEU A 104 -3.84 -17.34 10.98
N ASP A 105 -3.68 -16.17 11.61
CA ASP A 105 -4.76 -15.18 11.74
C ASP A 105 -5.11 -14.60 10.36
N LYS A 106 -6.40 -14.37 10.11
CA LYS A 106 -6.88 -13.80 8.85
C LYS A 106 -6.88 -12.28 8.88
N TYR A 107 -6.54 -11.65 7.76
CA TYR A 107 -6.67 -10.20 7.61
C TYR A 107 -7.05 -9.79 6.19
N LEU A 108 -7.68 -8.63 6.06
CA LEU A 108 -7.96 -7.95 4.79
C LEU A 108 -7.03 -6.75 4.64
N VAL A 109 -6.82 -6.33 3.40
CA VAL A 109 -6.03 -5.13 3.09
C VAL A 109 -6.81 -4.28 2.10
N GLU A 110 -7.08 -3.03 2.45
CA GLU A 110 -7.59 -2.03 1.53
C GLU A 110 -6.45 -1.09 1.12
N VAL A 111 -6.41 -0.71 -0.16
CA VAL A 111 -5.53 0.35 -0.63
C VAL A 111 -6.26 1.69 -0.42
N LEU A 112 -5.76 2.53 0.48
CA LEU A 112 -6.35 3.84 0.74
C LEU A 112 -5.89 4.88 -0.28
N ALA A 113 -4.59 4.88 -0.58
CA ALA A 113 -3.97 5.81 -1.52
C ALA A 113 -2.70 5.21 -2.11
N GLN A 114 -2.30 5.69 -3.28
CA GLN A 114 -1.03 5.39 -3.94
C GLN A 114 -0.39 6.70 -4.38
N GLU A 115 0.90 6.83 -4.15
CA GLU A 115 1.68 8.01 -4.53
C GLU A 115 2.85 7.63 -5.42
N PRO A 116 3.18 8.45 -6.44
CA PRO A 116 4.25 8.14 -7.35
C PRO A 116 5.63 8.32 -6.70
N SER A 117 6.62 7.58 -7.22
CA SER A 117 8.04 7.82 -6.98
C SER A 117 8.82 7.66 -8.29
N THR A 118 10.06 8.16 -8.27
CA THR A 118 10.97 8.03 -9.40
C THR A 118 11.71 6.70 -9.32
N PHE A 119 11.75 5.97 -10.43
CA PHE A 119 12.47 4.70 -10.54
C PHE A 119 13.59 4.80 -11.59
N ASN A 120 14.73 4.17 -11.27
CA ASN A 120 15.84 3.96 -12.20
C ASN A 120 15.88 2.49 -12.63
N ARG A 121 16.17 2.22 -13.90
CA ARG A 121 16.47 0.87 -14.37
C ARG A 121 17.96 0.73 -14.62
N ILE A 122 18.62 -0.14 -13.87
CA ILE A 122 20.06 -0.38 -13.97
C ILE A 122 20.40 -1.86 -14.00
N SER A 123 21.55 -2.16 -14.56
CA SER A 123 22.20 -3.46 -14.44
C SER A 123 23.57 -3.28 -13.78
N GLN A 124 24.06 -4.31 -13.08
CA GLN A 124 25.29 -4.26 -12.30
C GLN A 124 26.20 -5.47 -12.55
N VAL A 125 27.50 -5.21 -12.57
CA VAL A 125 28.55 -6.18 -12.23
C VAL A 125 29.25 -5.68 -10.98
N PHE A 126 29.14 -6.40 -9.86
CA PHE A 126 29.77 -6.03 -8.60
C PHE A 126 31.02 -6.85 -8.35
N ILE A 127 32.10 -6.20 -7.96
CA ILE A 127 33.34 -6.85 -7.55
C ILE A 127 33.61 -6.48 -6.08
N ASP A 128 33.60 -7.50 -5.23
CA ASP A 128 33.72 -7.36 -3.78
C ASP A 128 35.19 -7.18 -3.35
N THR A 129 35.47 -6.05 -2.70
CA THR A 129 36.83 -5.72 -2.22
C THR A 129 37.20 -6.33 -0.86
N SER A 130 36.25 -7.00 -0.19
CA SER A 130 36.57 -7.89 0.93
C SER A 130 37.23 -9.19 0.44
N ILE A 131 37.01 -9.55 -0.83
CA ILE A 131 37.57 -10.76 -1.47
C ILE A 131 38.77 -10.40 -2.35
N LEU A 132 38.65 -9.37 -3.20
CA LEU A 132 39.71 -8.94 -4.10
C LEU A 132 40.39 -7.67 -3.59
N THR A 133 41.72 -7.61 -3.68
CA THR A 133 42.44 -6.37 -3.39
C THR A 133 41.99 -5.24 -4.31
N TYR A 134 42.06 -3.99 -3.83
CA TYR A 134 41.71 -2.80 -4.61
C TYR A 134 42.37 -2.79 -6.00
N ARG A 135 43.67 -3.09 -6.08
CA ARG A 135 44.41 -3.11 -7.35
C ARG A 135 43.84 -4.12 -8.35
N VAL A 136 43.48 -5.32 -7.86
CA VAL A 136 42.90 -6.37 -8.71
C VAL A 136 41.50 -5.99 -9.14
N ALA A 137 40.66 -5.47 -8.23
CA ALA A 137 39.31 -5.02 -8.53
C ALA A 137 39.30 -3.85 -9.53
N ASP A 138 40.21 -2.88 -9.38
CA ASP A 138 40.38 -1.76 -10.32
C ASP A 138 40.79 -2.24 -11.72
N SER A 139 41.81 -3.10 -11.79
CA SER A 139 42.26 -3.66 -13.08
C SER A 139 41.16 -4.50 -13.75
N LEU A 140 40.42 -5.29 -12.98
CA LEU A 140 39.36 -6.15 -13.50
C LEU A 140 38.17 -5.33 -14.00
N SER A 141 37.70 -4.36 -13.22
CA SER A 141 36.56 -3.50 -13.61
C SER A 141 36.86 -2.70 -14.89
N LYS A 142 38.07 -2.16 -15.04
CA LYS A 142 38.51 -1.49 -16.27
C LYS A 142 38.57 -2.43 -17.46
N SER A 143 39.07 -3.65 -17.26
CA SER A 143 39.09 -4.68 -18.31
C SER A 143 37.69 -5.05 -18.77
N ILE A 144 36.76 -5.29 -17.83
CA ILE A 144 35.34 -5.56 -18.12
C ILE A 144 34.72 -4.42 -18.92
N LEU A 145 34.89 -3.17 -18.46
CA LEU A 145 34.34 -1.99 -19.13
C LEU A 145 34.88 -1.86 -20.57
N ASN A 146 36.19 -2.05 -20.77
CA ASN A 146 36.81 -1.96 -22.09
C ASN A 146 36.26 -3.03 -23.05
N ARG A 147 36.13 -4.28 -22.58
CA ARG A 147 35.58 -5.37 -23.40
C ARG A 147 34.13 -5.10 -23.82
N ILE A 148 33.33 -4.53 -22.91
CA ILE A 148 31.95 -4.11 -23.21
C ILE A 148 31.95 -2.98 -24.24
N ASN A 149 32.76 -1.94 -24.03
CA ASN A 149 32.82 -0.78 -24.92
C ASN A 149 33.34 -1.12 -26.32
N ASN A 150 34.24 -2.10 -26.42
CA ASN A 150 34.77 -2.61 -27.69
C ASN A 150 33.82 -3.59 -28.40
N GLY A 151 32.70 -3.97 -27.77
CA GLY A 151 31.77 -4.97 -28.30
C GLY A 151 32.30 -6.41 -28.29
N GLU A 152 33.37 -6.68 -27.54
CA GLU A 152 33.97 -8.03 -27.42
C GLU A 152 33.12 -8.98 -26.56
N ALA A 153 32.24 -8.44 -25.72
CA ALA A 153 31.30 -9.19 -24.90
C ALA A 153 30.10 -8.32 -24.52
N THR A 154 28.98 -8.96 -24.19
CA THR A 154 27.81 -8.27 -23.66
C THR A 154 27.96 -7.94 -22.17
N PHE A 155 27.17 -7.00 -21.67
CA PHE A 155 27.14 -6.69 -20.24
C PHE A 155 26.66 -7.90 -19.44
N GLU A 156 25.68 -8.61 -19.98
CA GLU A 156 25.02 -9.76 -19.37
C GLU A 156 25.99 -10.96 -19.24
N ASP A 157 26.85 -11.17 -20.24
CA ASP A 157 27.93 -12.17 -20.17
C ASP A 157 28.93 -11.80 -19.07
N MET A 158 29.35 -10.54 -19.01
CA MET A 158 30.28 -10.05 -17.99
C MET A 158 29.69 -10.15 -16.57
N ALA A 159 28.42 -9.83 -16.40
CA ALA A 159 27.71 -9.98 -15.15
C ALA A 159 27.66 -11.44 -14.70
N GLY A 160 27.35 -12.36 -15.62
CA GLY A 160 27.32 -13.79 -15.34
C GLY A 160 28.69 -14.39 -15.02
N MET A 161 29.76 -13.86 -15.64
CA MET A 161 31.12 -14.38 -15.46
C MET A 161 31.84 -13.82 -14.22
N TYR A 162 31.65 -12.54 -13.92
CA TYR A 162 32.51 -11.82 -12.98
C TYR A 162 31.79 -11.17 -11.81
N SER A 163 30.46 -11.01 -11.84
CA SER A 163 29.78 -10.40 -10.70
C SER A 163 29.90 -11.30 -9.47
N MET A 164 30.02 -10.67 -8.31
CA MET A 164 30.09 -11.28 -6.99
C MET A 164 28.85 -10.93 -6.14
N GLY A 165 27.85 -10.26 -6.73
CA GLY A 165 26.60 -9.87 -6.09
C GLY A 165 25.42 -10.81 -6.37
N GLY A 166 24.28 -10.54 -5.73
CA GLY A 166 23.06 -11.35 -5.90
C GLY A 166 22.42 -11.25 -7.30
N GLU A 167 22.77 -10.21 -8.06
CA GLU A 167 22.27 -9.95 -9.41
C GLU A 167 22.78 -10.93 -10.48
N ILE A 168 23.72 -11.83 -10.15
CA ILE A 168 24.16 -12.91 -11.05
C ILE A 168 22.93 -13.72 -11.54
N ALA A 169 21.95 -13.95 -10.66
CA ALA A 169 20.73 -14.70 -10.98
C ALA A 169 19.90 -14.07 -12.11
N THR A 170 20.03 -12.76 -12.32
CA THR A 170 19.34 -11.99 -13.36
C THR A 170 20.30 -11.49 -14.45
N LYS A 171 21.49 -12.10 -14.56
CA LYS A 171 22.56 -11.67 -15.46
C LYS A 171 22.88 -10.17 -15.33
N GLY A 172 22.82 -9.67 -14.11
CA GLY A 172 23.09 -8.28 -13.77
C GLY A 172 21.88 -7.35 -13.78
N ASP A 173 20.70 -7.72 -14.33
CA ASP A 173 19.53 -6.82 -14.32
C ASP A 173 18.94 -6.68 -12.92
N LEU A 174 18.98 -5.48 -12.35
CA LEU A 174 18.37 -5.19 -11.04
C LEU A 174 16.90 -4.75 -11.16
N GLY A 175 16.39 -4.58 -12.38
CA GLY A 175 15.04 -4.11 -12.64
C GLY A 175 14.87 -2.61 -12.38
N TRP A 176 13.62 -2.20 -12.19
CA TRP A 176 13.29 -0.83 -11.78
C TRP A 176 13.38 -0.72 -10.26
N ILE A 177 14.27 0.15 -9.79
CA ILE A 177 14.52 0.39 -8.38
C ILE A 177 14.11 1.83 -8.06
N ALA A 178 13.35 2.00 -6.98
CA ALA A 178 12.94 3.32 -6.51
C ALA A 178 14.16 4.15 -6.09
N LYS A 179 14.11 5.46 -6.36
CA LYS A 179 15.10 6.43 -5.87
C LYS A 179 15.18 6.37 -4.34
N GLY A 180 16.38 6.47 -3.80
CA GLY A 180 16.68 6.30 -2.38
C GLY A 180 16.94 4.86 -1.96
N HIS A 181 16.74 3.88 -2.85
CA HIS A 181 17.04 2.46 -2.62
C HIS A 181 18.24 1.95 -3.43
N ILE A 182 18.94 2.84 -4.14
CA ILE A 182 20.22 2.57 -4.79
C ILE A 182 21.31 3.27 -3.96
N LEU A 183 22.55 2.76 -4.00
CA LEU A 183 23.69 3.42 -3.35
C LEU A 183 23.82 4.87 -3.83
N PRO A 184 23.98 5.86 -2.93
CA PRO A 184 24.03 7.28 -3.29
C PRO A 184 25.09 7.60 -4.36
N GLU A 185 26.25 6.94 -4.30
CA GLU A 185 27.34 7.10 -5.27
C GLU A 185 26.89 6.70 -6.68
N ILE A 186 26.10 5.64 -6.78
CA ILE A 186 25.55 5.16 -8.05
C ILE A 186 24.42 6.09 -8.52
N GLU A 187 23.50 6.50 -7.64
CA GLU A 187 22.40 7.41 -8.01
C GLU A 187 22.90 8.73 -8.59
N GLN A 188 23.93 9.32 -7.99
CA GLN A 188 24.54 10.54 -8.48
C GLN A 188 25.09 10.37 -9.90
N GLN A 189 25.73 9.23 -10.17
CA GLN A 189 26.30 8.93 -11.49
C GLN A 189 25.22 8.62 -12.54
N ILE A 190 24.11 7.94 -12.18
CA ILE A 190 23.01 7.65 -13.12
C ILE A 190 22.45 8.94 -13.75
N LEU A 191 22.41 10.04 -13.00
CA LEU A 191 21.91 11.33 -13.49
C LEU A 191 22.83 11.96 -14.55
N ALA A 192 24.13 11.71 -14.47
CA ALA A 192 25.13 12.21 -15.41
C ALA A 192 25.24 11.39 -16.70
N HIS A 193 24.68 10.19 -16.72
CA HIS A 193 24.80 9.25 -17.84
C HIS A 193 23.50 9.14 -18.65
N ARG A 194 23.62 8.79 -19.93
CA ARG A 194 22.50 8.52 -20.84
C ARG A 194 22.09 7.06 -20.78
N LYS A 195 20.87 6.76 -21.25
CA LYS A 195 20.42 5.38 -21.45
C LYS A 195 21.42 4.64 -22.34
N GLY A 196 21.80 3.44 -21.91
CA GLY A 196 22.78 2.57 -22.57
C GLY A 196 24.21 2.74 -22.08
N ASP A 197 24.54 3.86 -21.42
CA ASP A 197 25.90 4.11 -20.94
C ASP A 197 26.29 3.08 -19.86
N VAL A 198 27.56 2.67 -19.91
CA VAL A 198 28.19 1.78 -18.94
C VAL A 198 29.35 2.52 -18.27
N PHE A 199 29.39 2.53 -16.94
CA PHE A 199 30.36 3.30 -16.17
C PHE A 199 30.74 2.60 -14.86
N ILE A 200 31.86 3.01 -14.27
CA ILE A 200 32.39 2.43 -13.04
C ILE A 200 32.11 3.38 -11.87
N VAL A 201 31.66 2.83 -10.75
CA VAL A 201 31.42 3.53 -9.49
C VAL A 201 32.09 2.77 -8.35
N TRP A 202 32.80 3.48 -7.49
CA TRP A 202 33.37 2.92 -6.26
C TRP A 202 32.46 3.18 -5.07
N SER A 203 32.35 2.18 -4.20
CA SER A 203 31.66 2.29 -2.91
C SER A 203 32.55 1.72 -1.80
N ARG A 204 32.03 1.71 -0.57
CA ARG A 204 32.73 1.11 0.58
C ARG A 204 32.89 -0.40 0.48
N THR A 205 32.03 -1.08 -0.27
CA THR A 205 32.03 -2.56 -0.38
C THR A 205 32.81 -3.05 -1.59
N GLY A 206 33.00 -2.20 -2.61
CA GLY A 206 33.86 -2.52 -3.73
C GLY A 206 33.60 -1.66 -4.95
N VAL A 207 33.79 -2.24 -6.12
CA VAL A 207 33.60 -1.56 -7.41
C VAL A 207 32.39 -2.10 -8.14
N HIS A 208 31.59 -1.18 -8.69
CA HIS A 208 30.36 -1.45 -9.39
C HIS A 208 30.50 -0.99 -10.83
N ILE A 209 30.38 -1.91 -11.79
CA ILE A 209 30.21 -1.56 -13.20
C ILE A 209 28.70 -1.49 -13.43
N ILE A 210 28.20 -0.30 -13.74
CA ILE A 210 26.77 -0.01 -13.86
C ILE A 210 26.41 0.29 -15.30
N LYS A 211 25.34 -0.33 -15.80
CA LYS A 211 24.69 0.01 -17.06
C LYS A 211 23.39 0.74 -16.77
N LYS A 212 23.21 1.95 -17.30
CA LYS A 212 21.93 2.65 -17.25
C LYS A 212 20.99 2.03 -18.29
N ALA A 213 20.18 1.06 -17.88
CA ALA A 213 19.37 0.27 -18.79
C ALA A 213 18.22 1.07 -19.41
N ASP A 214 17.67 2.05 -18.68
CA ASP A 214 16.61 2.92 -19.20
C ASP A 214 16.66 4.35 -18.64
N ASN A 215 15.87 5.24 -19.21
CA ASN A 215 15.58 6.55 -18.63
C ASN A 215 14.73 6.39 -17.37
N MET A 216 14.83 7.35 -16.44
CA MET A 216 14.00 7.35 -15.26
C MET A 216 12.52 7.41 -15.63
N LYS A 217 11.67 6.75 -14.83
CA LYS A 217 10.21 6.87 -14.95
C LYS A 217 9.57 7.19 -13.61
N GLN A 218 8.39 7.79 -13.64
CA GLN A 218 7.49 7.84 -12.48
C GLN A 218 6.62 6.59 -12.50
N ASP A 219 6.47 5.96 -11.33
CA ASP A 219 5.56 4.82 -11.12
C ASP A 219 5.09 4.81 -9.67
N ILE A 220 4.22 3.87 -9.30
CA ILE A 220 3.73 3.74 -7.92
C ILE A 220 4.90 3.40 -6.99
N GLY A 221 5.26 4.34 -6.12
CA GLY A 221 6.37 4.21 -5.18
C GLY A 221 5.93 4.01 -3.73
N TYR A 222 4.73 4.47 -3.39
CA TYR A 222 4.19 4.38 -2.05
C TYR A 222 2.71 4.01 -2.10
N ALA A 223 2.26 3.26 -1.10
CA ALA A 223 0.85 3.06 -0.86
C ALA A 223 0.52 3.18 0.63
N LEU A 224 -0.62 3.80 0.92
CA LEU A 224 -1.22 3.77 2.23
C LEU A 224 -2.21 2.60 2.28
N LEU A 225 -1.99 1.64 3.16
CA LEU A 225 -2.80 0.43 3.26
C LEU A 225 -3.54 0.37 4.60
N LEU A 226 -4.84 0.08 4.58
CA LEU A 226 -5.61 -0.27 5.77
C LEU A 226 -5.64 -1.79 5.92
N ARG A 227 -4.99 -2.30 6.96
CA ARG A 227 -4.99 -3.73 7.31
C ARG A 227 -6.04 -4.00 8.38
N ILE A 228 -7.06 -4.80 8.07
CA ILE A 228 -8.14 -5.18 8.99
C ILE A 228 -7.94 -6.62 9.45
N PHE A 229 -7.85 -6.86 10.77
CA PHE A 229 -7.72 -8.21 11.33
C PHE A 229 -9.12 -8.82 11.56
N LEU A 230 -9.35 -10.02 11.02
CA LEU A 230 -10.64 -10.71 11.03
C LEU A 230 -10.83 -11.58 12.26
#